data_AF-A0A0A0HY36-F1
#
_entry.id   AF-A0A0A0HY36-F1
#
_cell.length_a   1.000
_cell.length_b   1.000
_cell.length_c   1.000
_cell.angle_alpha   90.00
_cell.angle_beta   90.00
_cell.angle_gamma   90.00
#
_symmetry.space_group_name_H-M   'P 1'
#
loop_
_entity.id
_entity.type
_entity.pdbx_description
1 polymer ?
#
loop_
_entity_poly.entity_id
_entity_poly.type
_entity_poly.pdbx_seq_one_letter_code
_entity_poly.pdbx_strand_id
1 'polypeptide(L)'
;MNNRAYCIKRISVIVLISALFIFKPNYCYADNQKILEVNSNKKWEIKFNKPIAVYTVYDGIQIKDDKNNVCELVFYFKDNGTRIVVENLDKFYQENRIYTLTVNNNVKDKSGKSLSKSKNIKFKINDKEEYNSSLNTKYPYEDTSDINIKDYPNLSNKVSIMGSSDLIVKNMGDYVLRQNKNPKISVDIYSLAKIFLEEGQAEGVRGDIAFCQSIKETGFFKYGGQVLPEQNNYAGIGALNNEPIGKGAWFKSPREGVRAQIQHLKGYATIKNLNRECVDPRYNILRNIGVSGTVPFWQDLNGKWAVPGKGYGEDIIYIYNKIKHLR
;
A
#
# COMPACT_ATOMS: atom_id res chain seq x y z
N MET A 1 -61.35 -37.64 28.10
CA MET A 1 -61.10 -37.92 26.68
C MET A 1 -59.88 -37.12 26.22
N ASN A 2 -58.89 -37.84 25.68
CA ASN A 2 -57.77 -37.43 24.82
C ASN A 2 -56.74 -36.38 25.27
N ASN A 3 -55.63 -36.91 25.79
CA ASN A 3 -54.26 -36.79 25.29
C ASN A 3 -54.00 -35.77 24.16
N ARG A 4 -52.99 -34.92 24.36
CA ARG A 4 -51.69 -35.02 23.67
C ARG A 4 -50.62 -34.14 24.30
N ALA A 5 -49.58 -34.79 24.79
CA ALA A 5 -48.29 -34.19 25.11
C ALA A 5 -47.50 -33.92 23.82
N TYR A 6 -46.77 -32.81 23.77
CA TYR A 6 -45.58 -32.67 22.93
C TYR A 6 -44.48 -31.97 23.74
N CYS A 7 -43.41 -32.72 24.00
CA CYS A 7 -42.11 -32.24 24.45
C CYS A 7 -41.45 -31.40 23.36
N ILE A 8 -40.93 -30.21 23.69
CA ILE A 8 -39.75 -29.66 23.01
C ILE A 8 -38.77 -29.12 24.05
N LYS A 9 -37.52 -29.55 23.87
CA LYS A 9 -36.34 -29.41 24.73
C LYS A 9 -35.90 -27.96 24.92
N ARG A 10 -35.36 -27.70 26.11
CA ARG A 10 -34.51 -26.55 26.49
C ARG A 10 -33.46 -26.24 25.42
N ILE A 11 -33.33 -24.97 25.05
CA ILE A 11 -32.03 -24.35 24.76
C ILE A 11 -31.99 -23.02 25.52
N SER A 12 -31.35 -23.04 26.68
CA SER A 12 -30.99 -21.83 27.41
C SER A 12 -29.83 -21.17 26.67
N VAL A 13 -30.09 -20.10 25.93
CA VAL A 13 -29.02 -19.23 25.41
C VAL A 13 -28.60 -18.30 26.55
N ILE A 14 -27.47 -18.64 27.18
CA ILE A 14 -26.80 -17.77 28.15
C ILE A 14 -26.14 -16.64 27.35
N VAL A 15 -26.76 -15.45 27.37
CA VAL A 15 -26.16 -14.21 26.89
C VAL A 15 -25.39 -13.58 28.06
N LEU A 16 -24.07 -13.77 28.09
CA LEU A 16 -23.19 -13.12 29.06
C LEU A 16 -22.84 -11.71 28.55
N ILE A 17 -23.66 -10.73 28.91
CA ILE A 17 -23.31 -9.30 28.82
C ILE A 17 -22.61 -8.95 30.13
N SER A 18 -21.28 -8.86 30.12
CA SER A 18 -20.54 -8.21 31.19
C SER A 18 -20.30 -6.75 30.82
N ALA A 19 -21.22 -5.89 31.26
CA ALA A 19 -20.95 -4.47 31.44
C ALA A 19 -20.21 -4.29 32.78
N LEU A 20 -19.01 -3.71 32.75
CA LEU A 20 -18.24 -3.35 33.94
C LEU A 20 -18.10 -1.83 33.99
N PHE A 21 -18.92 -1.20 34.83
CA PHE A 21 -18.64 0.12 35.39
C PHE A 21 -18.16 -0.08 36.84
N ILE A 22 -16.95 0.38 37.16
CA ILE A 22 -16.47 0.48 38.54
C ILE A 22 -15.84 1.86 38.73
N PHE A 23 -16.37 2.60 39.72
CA PHE A 23 -15.78 3.84 40.24
C PHE A 23 -14.52 3.53 41.08
N LYS A 24 -13.51 4.41 40.99
CA LYS A 24 -12.11 4.31 41.50
C LYS A 24 -11.97 3.94 43.01
N PRO A 25 -10.81 3.39 43.43
CA PRO A 25 -9.74 4.22 44.02
C PRO A 25 -8.29 3.83 43.64
N ASN A 26 -7.33 4.69 44.03
CA ASN A 26 -5.89 4.61 43.74
C ASN A 26 -5.23 3.31 44.22
N TYR A 27 -4.72 2.51 43.28
CA TYR A 27 -3.70 1.50 43.50
C TYR A 27 -2.72 1.51 42.32
N CYS A 28 -1.42 1.37 42.60
CA CYS A 28 -0.42 1.06 41.58
C CYS A 28 -0.78 -0.30 40.97
N TYR A 29 -1.28 -0.30 39.74
CA TYR A 29 -1.45 -1.53 38.98
C TYR A 29 -0.15 -1.84 38.26
N ALA A 30 0.46 -2.98 38.59
CA ALA A 30 1.22 -3.70 37.58
C ALA A 30 0.21 -4.08 36.48
N ASP A 31 0.34 -3.47 35.30
CA ASP A 31 -0.47 -3.81 34.13
C ASP A 31 -0.13 -5.25 33.71
N ASN A 32 -0.79 -6.22 34.34
CA ASN A 32 -0.85 -7.60 33.86
C ASN A 32 -1.70 -7.61 32.57
N GLN A 33 -1.17 -6.98 31.52
CA GLN A 33 -1.72 -7.05 30.18
C GLN A 33 -1.85 -8.53 29.83
N LYS A 34 -3.10 -9.01 29.74
CA LYS A 34 -3.41 -10.39 29.39
C LYS A 34 -2.70 -10.75 28.08
N ILE A 35 -1.81 -11.73 28.15
CA ILE A 35 -1.16 -12.30 26.97
C ILE A 35 -2.21 -13.15 26.25
N LEU A 36 -2.52 -12.80 24.99
CA LEU A 36 -3.43 -13.59 24.17
C LEU A 36 -2.68 -14.79 23.57
N GLU A 37 -3.24 -15.97 23.69
CA GLU A 37 -2.72 -17.14 22.97
C GLU A 37 -3.32 -17.17 21.56
N VAL A 38 -2.45 -17.24 20.56
CA VAL A 38 -2.82 -17.21 19.14
C VAL A 38 -2.24 -18.46 18.48
N ASN A 39 -3.07 -19.19 17.74
CA ASN A 39 -2.60 -20.32 16.95
C ASN A 39 -1.99 -19.80 15.63
N SER A 40 -0.78 -20.24 15.31
CA SER A 40 -0.02 -19.84 14.11
C SER A 40 -0.77 -20.13 12.80
N ASN A 41 -1.61 -21.17 12.79
CA ASN A 41 -2.39 -21.59 11.61
C ASN A 41 -3.68 -20.78 11.41
N LYS A 42 -4.06 -19.91 12.35
CA LYS A 42 -5.28 -19.08 12.25
C LYS A 42 -4.95 -17.66 11.82
N LYS A 43 -5.65 -17.21 10.77
CA LYS A 43 -5.72 -15.79 10.41
C LYS A 43 -6.39 -15.02 11.55
N TRP A 44 -5.81 -13.89 11.91
CA TRP A 44 -6.37 -13.00 12.91
C TRP A 44 -6.61 -11.61 12.32
N GLU A 45 -7.64 -10.95 12.84
CA GLU A 45 -8.18 -9.73 12.24
C GLU A 45 -8.04 -8.55 13.21
N ILE A 46 -7.54 -7.43 12.69
CA ILE A 46 -7.63 -6.13 13.36
C ILE A 46 -8.85 -5.41 12.78
N LYS A 47 -9.83 -5.13 13.64
CA LYS A 47 -11.10 -4.52 13.26
C LYS A 47 -11.11 -3.04 13.60
N PHE A 48 -11.56 -2.23 12.65
CA PHE A 48 -11.72 -0.79 12.77
C PHE A 48 -13.19 -0.42 12.55
N ASN A 49 -13.62 0.66 13.20
CA ASN A 49 -14.98 1.20 13.02
C ASN A 49 -15.17 1.97 11.71
N LYS A 50 -14.08 2.24 10.98
CA LYS A 50 -14.06 2.95 9.70
C LYS A 50 -13.03 2.34 8.75
N PRO A 51 -13.21 2.48 7.42
CA PRO A 51 -12.20 2.12 6.45
C PRO A 51 -10.87 2.85 6.69
N ILE A 52 -9.78 2.08 6.78
CA ILE A 52 -8.43 2.59 7.02
C ILE A 52 -7.71 2.83 5.70
N ALA A 53 -6.81 3.82 5.70
CA ALA A 53 -5.96 4.10 4.57
C ALA A 53 -4.71 3.21 4.58
N VAL A 54 -4.55 2.40 3.53
CA VAL A 54 -3.59 1.29 3.43
C VAL A 54 -2.15 1.70 3.78
N TYR A 55 -1.68 2.84 3.29
CA TYR A 55 -0.32 3.32 3.49
C TYR A 55 0.01 3.65 4.95
N THR A 56 -0.99 3.86 5.81
CA THR A 56 -0.77 4.15 7.24
C THR A 56 -0.52 2.90 8.07
N VAL A 57 -0.75 1.71 7.53
CA VAL A 57 -0.68 0.47 8.30
C VAL A 57 0.74 0.13 8.72
N TYR A 58 1.76 0.37 7.89
CA TYR A 58 3.14 -0.01 8.23
C TYR A 58 3.74 0.85 9.36
N ASP A 59 3.42 2.14 9.39
CA ASP A 59 3.85 3.01 10.49
C ASP A 59 2.91 2.95 11.69
N GLY A 60 1.67 2.56 11.42
CA GLY A 60 0.57 2.55 12.37
C GLY A 60 0.38 1.24 13.09
N ILE A 61 0.83 0.12 12.51
CA ILE A 61 0.69 -1.22 13.04
C ILE A 61 2.07 -1.87 13.05
N GLN A 62 2.58 -2.13 14.25
CA GLN A 62 3.88 -2.74 14.46
C GLN A 62 3.70 -3.99 15.28
N ILE A 63 4.43 -5.04 14.95
CA ILE A 63 4.60 -6.19 15.83
C ILE A 63 6.05 -6.20 16.26
N LYS A 64 6.30 -6.35 17.56
CA LYS A 64 7.64 -6.44 18.12
C LYS A 64 7.81 -7.72 18.92
N ASP A 65 8.99 -8.32 18.88
CA ASP A 65 9.34 -9.45 19.74
C ASP A 65 9.65 -8.97 21.18
N ASP A 66 9.97 -9.93 22.03
CA ASP A 66 10.39 -9.75 23.43
C ASP A 66 11.67 -8.92 23.60
N LYS A 67 12.45 -8.77 22.52
CA LYS A 67 13.67 -7.96 22.46
C LYS A 67 13.43 -6.59 21.80
N ASN A 68 12.17 -6.21 21.58
CA ASN A 68 11.75 -4.98 20.88
C ASN A 68 12.15 -4.88 19.40
N ASN A 69 12.59 -5.98 18.77
CA ASN A 69 12.84 -5.99 17.33
C ASN A 69 11.51 -5.94 16.57
N VAL A 70 11.44 -5.13 15.50
CA VAL A 70 10.26 -5.06 14.65
C VAL A 70 10.17 -6.31 13.79
N CYS A 71 9.03 -6.99 13.85
CA CYS A 71 8.70 -8.17 13.07
C CYS A 71 7.96 -7.79 11.78
N GLU A 72 8.05 -8.64 10.76
CA GLU A 72 7.37 -8.44 9.49
C GLU A 72 5.84 -8.59 9.65
N LEU A 73 5.10 -7.60 9.13
CA LEU A 73 3.65 -7.60 9.12
C LEU A 73 3.16 -7.82 7.68
N VAL A 74 2.65 -9.01 7.40
CA VAL A 74 1.98 -9.34 6.14
C VAL A 74 0.47 -9.31 6.37
N PHE A 75 -0.25 -8.54 5.55
CA PHE A 75 -1.68 -8.38 5.71
C PHE A 75 -2.40 -8.06 4.40
N TYR A 76 -3.72 -8.21 4.43
CA TYR A 76 -4.62 -7.70 3.39
C TYR A 76 -5.89 -7.14 4.03
N PHE A 77 -6.60 -6.30 3.28
CA PHE A 77 -7.86 -5.71 3.74
C PHE A 77 -9.08 -6.56 3.39
N LYS A 78 -10.05 -6.59 4.30
CA LYS A 78 -11.42 -7.08 4.09
C LYS A 78 -12.43 -6.00 4.44
N ASP A 79 -13.69 -6.27 4.13
CA ASP A 79 -14.85 -5.46 4.53
C ASP A 79 -14.66 -3.97 4.19
N ASN A 80 -14.34 -3.71 2.92
CA ASN A 80 -14.12 -2.36 2.38
C ASN A 80 -13.07 -1.52 3.13
N GLY A 81 -12.09 -2.18 3.76
CA GLY A 81 -10.99 -1.53 4.47
C GLY A 81 -11.20 -1.38 5.98
N THR A 82 -12.30 -1.90 6.52
CA THR A 82 -12.58 -1.88 7.98
C THR A 82 -11.91 -3.03 8.73
N ARG A 83 -11.41 -4.04 8.02
CA ARG A 83 -10.68 -5.16 8.61
C ARG A 83 -9.34 -5.35 7.95
N ILE A 84 -8.31 -5.55 8.76
CA ILE A 84 -6.98 -6.00 8.33
C ILE A 84 -6.83 -7.44 8.79
N VAL A 85 -6.58 -8.34 7.84
CA VAL A 85 -6.29 -9.75 8.12
C VAL A 85 -4.78 -9.92 8.05
N VAL A 86 -4.18 -10.38 9.15
CA VAL A 86 -2.74 -10.69 9.22
C VAL A 86 -2.51 -12.12 8.76
N GLU A 87 -1.53 -12.35 7.88
CA GLU A 87 -1.25 -13.65 7.26
C GLU A 87 0.05 -14.30 7.74
N ASN A 88 0.07 -15.64 7.67
CA ASN A 88 1.25 -16.51 7.79
C ASN A 88 2.09 -16.24 9.05
N LEU A 89 1.48 -16.37 10.23
CA LEU A 89 2.18 -16.18 11.50
C LEU A 89 3.29 -17.21 11.73
N ASP A 90 3.08 -18.46 11.37
CA ASP A 90 4.06 -19.55 11.48
C ASP A 90 5.41 -19.23 10.81
N LYS A 91 5.40 -18.49 9.69
CA LYS A 91 6.62 -18.15 8.94
C LYS A 91 7.49 -17.10 9.64
N PHE A 92 6.87 -16.16 10.36
CA PHE A 92 7.56 -14.97 10.87
C PHE A 92 7.69 -14.93 12.40
N TYR A 93 6.97 -15.79 13.11
CA TYR A 93 6.86 -15.78 14.56
C TYR A 93 7.25 -17.13 15.15
N GLN A 94 8.04 -17.10 16.21
CA GLN A 94 8.54 -18.28 16.91
C GLN A 94 7.52 -18.74 17.94
N GLU A 95 7.31 -20.05 18.01
CA GLU A 95 6.49 -20.67 19.03
C GLU A 95 7.00 -20.27 20.43
N ASN A 96 6.04 -20.12 21.35
CA ASN A 96 6.29 -19.82 22.74
C ASN A 96 6.94 -18.46 23.05
N ARG A 97 7.25 -17.64 22.04
CA ARG A 97 7.64 -16.24 22.22
C ARG A 97 6.45 -15.32 22.40
N ILE A 98 6.70 -14.25 23.17
CA ILE A 98 5.75 -13.16 23.39
C ILE A 98 6.05 -12.05 22.39
N TYR A 99 5.01 -11.60 21.72
CA TYR A 99 5.01 -10.49 20.78
C TYR A 99 4.10 -9.38 21.28
N THR A 100 4.43 -8.15 20.93
CA THR A 100 3.59 -6.98 21.18
C THR A 100 3.12 -6.40 19.85
N LEU A 101 1.83 -6.52 19.58
CA LEU A 101 1.15 -5.77 18.53
C LEU A 101 0.81 -4.38 19.06
N THR A 102 1.29 -3.35 18.36
CA THR A 102 0.95 -1.95 18.60
C THR A 102 0.19 -1.41 17.40
N VAL A 103 -1.04 -0.94 17.63
CA VAL A 103 -1.79 -0.10 16.70
C VAL A 103 -1.73 1.33 17.24
N ASN A 104 -0.95 2.20 16.63
CA ASN A 104 -0.69 3.57 17.09
C ASN A 104 -1.47 4.63 16.30
N ASN A 105 -1.29 5.90 16.68
CA ASN A 105 -2.06 7.02 16.14
C ASN A 105 -1.66 7.44 14.70
N ASN A 106 -0.67 6.79 14.10
CA ASN A 106 -0.33 6.98 12.69
C ASN A 106 -1.33 6.31 11.76
N VAL A 107 -2.09 5.31 12.23
CA VAL A 107 -3.20 4.74 11.46
C VAL A 107 -4.26 5.83 11.24
N LYS A 108 -4.65 6.03 9.97
CA LYS A 108 -5.67 7.01 9.59
C LYS A 108 -6.82 6.35 8.85
N ASP A 109 -8.02 6.88 9.04
CA ASP A 109 -9.15 6.54 8.18
C ASP A 109 -8.95 7.11 6.76
N LYS A 110 -9.79 6.68 5.80
CA LYS A 110 -9.73 7.16 4.41
C LYS A 110 -9.91 8.68 4.26
N SER A 111 -10.43 9.38 5.27
CA SER A 111 -10.54 10.84 5.30
C SER A 111 -9.29 11.53 5.87
N GLY A 112 -8.30 10.76 6.33
CA GLY A 112 -7.05 11.26 6.91
C GLY A 112 -7.10 11.49 8.43
N LYS A 113 -8.20 11.13 9.11
CA LYS A 113 -8.32 11.28 10.56
C LYS A 113 -7.58 10.13 11.27
N SER A 114 -6.65 10.49 12.15
CA SER A 114 -5.90 9.54 12.98
C SER A 114 -6.77 8.82 14.01
N LEU A 115 -6.34 7.62 14.41
CA LEU A 115 -6.87 6.96 15.61
C LEU A 115 -6.69 7.86 16.85
N SER A 116 -7.73 7.90 17.68
CA SER A 116 -7.73 8.74 18.89
C SER A 116 -6.88 8.19 20.02
N LYS A 117 -6.63 6.87 20.02
CA LYS A 117 -5.86 6.17 21.05
C LYS A 117 -5.08 5.02 20.44
N SER A 118 -3.85 4.84 20.89
CA SER A 118 -3.07 3.66 20.58
C SER A 118 -3.59 2.46 21.38
N LYS A 119 -3.39 1.27 20.83
CA LYS A 119 -3.70 0.01 21.48
C LYS A 119 -2.51 -0.92 21.38
N ASN A 120 -2.16 -1.52 22.51
CA ASN A 120 -1.11 -2.54 22.60
C ASN A 120 -1.75 -3.86 23.01
N ILE A 121 -1.35 -4.94 22.36
CA ILE A 121 -1.82 -6.29 22.63
C ILE A 121 -0.58 -7.18 22.69
N LYS A 122 -0.36 -7.84 23.82
CA LYS A 122 0.62 -8.91 23.92
C LYS A 122 -0.01 -10.22 23.47
N PHE A 123 0.69 -10.97 22.62
CA PHE A 123 0.25 -12.29 22.20
C PHE A 123 1.41 -13.28 22.18
N LYS A 124 1.09 -14.56 22.31
CA LYS A 124 2.01 -15.68 22.28
C LYS A 124 1.53 -16.67 21.22
N ILE A 125 2.45 -17.16 20.40
CA ILE A 125 2.14 -18.21 19.42
C ILE A 125 2.17 -19.58 20.12
N ASN A 126 1.08 -20.34 19.98
CA ASN A 126 0.97 -21.71 20.49
C ASN A 126 0.74 -22.67 19.30
N ASP A 127 1.69 -23.59 19.07
CA ASP A 127 1.56 -24.64 18.06
C ASP A 127 1.02 -25.90 18.73
N LYS A 128 -0.31 -26.04 18.71
CA LYS A 128 -0.96 -27.31 19.01
C LYS A 128 -1.80 -27.73 17.82
N GLU A 129 -1.12 -28.21 16.78
CA GLU A 129 -1.64 -29.16 15.78
C GLU A 129 -0.49 -29.49 14.80
N GLU A 130 -0.09 -30.76 14.75
CA GLU A 130 0.87 -31.28 13.75
C GLU A 130 0.34 -31.00 12.34
N TYR A 131 1.02 -30.11 11.64
CA TYR A 131 0.82 -29.93 10.20
C TYR A 131 1.51 -31.08 9.47
N ASN A 132 0.74 -31.93 8.79
CA ASN A 132 1.27 -32.90 7.84
C ASN A 132 2.00 -32.15 6.72
N SER A 133 3.33 -32.14 6.78
CA SER A 133 4.24 -31.51 5.82
C SER A 133 4.35 -32.33 4.53
N SER A 134 3.23 -32.53 3.83
CA SER A 134 3.21 -33.18 2.51
C SER A 134 2.66 -32.24 1.44
N LEU A 135 3.19 -31.02 1.36
CA LEU A 135 3.22 -30.25 0.11
C LEU A 135 4.61 -29.65 -0.09
N ASN A 136 5.49 -30.55 -0.54
CA ASN A 136 6.77 -30.23 -1.14
C ASN A 136 6.48 -29.61 -2.52
N THR A 137 6.67 -28.30 -2.68
CA THR A 137 6.89 -27.71 -4.00
C THR A 137 8.11 -26.82 -3.93
N LYS A 138 9.26 -27.46 -4.16
CA LYS A 138 10.44 -26.89 -4.80
C LYS A 138 9.99 -26.06 -6.01
N TYR A 139 10.03 -24.73 -5.93
CA TYR A 139 9.82 -23.87 -7.10
C TYR A 139 11.20 -23.54 -7.69
N PRO A 140 11.46 -23.86 -8.97
CA PRO A 140 12.73 -23.57 -9.61
C PRO A 140 12.83 -22.07 -9.91
N TYR A 141 14.04 -21.55 -9.74
CA TYR A 141 14.44 -20.24 -10.22
C TYR A 141 14.53 -20.31 -11.75
N GLU A 142 13.60 -19.65 -12.46
CA GLU A 142 13.72 -19.48 -13.91
C GLU A 142 14.32 -18.11 -14.23
N ASP A 143 15.42 -18.19 -14.97
CA ASP A 143 16.13 -17.10 -15.62
C ASP A 143 15.19 -16.31 -16.54
N THR A 144 15.14 -15.00 -16.38
CA THR A 144 14.19 -14.11 -17.07
C THR A 144 14.66 -13.68 -18.45
N SER A 145 15.40 -14.54 -19.16
CA SER A 145 16.00 -14.22 -20.47
C SER A 145 15.05 -14.46 -21.66
N ASP A 146 13.95 -15.19 -21.50
CA ASP A 146 13.00 -15.47 -22.59
C ASP A 146 11.54 -15.27 -22.17
N ILE A 147 10.98 -14.07 -22.36
CA ILE A 147 9.51 -13.87 -22.30
C ILE A 147 9.01 -13.49 -23.70
N ASN A 148 8.32 -14.45 -24.31
CA ASN A 148 7.67 -14.32 -25.61
C ASN A 148 6.38 -13.48 -25.47
N ILE A 149 6.26 -12.43 -26.27
CA ILE A 149 5.19 -11.40 -26.21
C ILE A 149 3.77 -11.96 -26.46
N LYS A 150 3.64 -13.25 -26.79
CA LYS A 150 2.36 -13.90 -27.17
C LYS A 150 1.54 -14.46 -26.00
N ASP A 151 2.04 -14.44 -24.76
CA ASP A 151 1.37 -15.06 -23.61
C ASP A 151 0.35 -14.15 -22.87
N TYR A 152 -0.07 -13.02 -23.44
CA TYR A 152 -1.04 -12.12 -22.79
C TYR A 152 -2.42 -12.15 -23.47
N PRO A 153 -3.37 -12.98 -22.99
CA PRO A 153 -4.74 -12.95 -23.48
C PRO A 153 -5.51 -11.76 -22.86
N ASN A 154 -6.19 -10.99 -23.72
CA ASN A 154 -7.23 -9.99 -23.44
C ASN A 154 -6.85 -8.67 -22.73
N LEU A 155 -6.42 -7.70 -23.55
CA LEU A 155 -6.28 -6.25 -23.27
C LEU A 155 -7.64 -5.50 -23.18
N SER A 156 -8.69 -6.10 -22.60
CA SER A 156 -10.03 -5.48 -22.62
C SER A 156 -10.38 -4.58 -21.43
N ASN A 157 -9.54 -4.46 -20.39
CA ASN A 157 -9.79 -3.56 -19.26
C ASN A 157 -8.64 -2.58 -19.04
N LYS A 158 -8.84 -1.32 -19.47
CA LYS A 158 -7.93 -0.21 -19.16
C LYS A 158 -7.93 0.07 -17.65
N VAL A 159 -6.79 0.49 -17.10
CA VAL A 159 -6.62 0.73 -15.66
C VAL A 159 -6.76 2.23 -15.38
N SER A 160 -7.65 2.63 -14.46
CA SER A 160 -7.90 4.05 -14.20
C SER A 160 -6.72 4.72 -13.48
N ILE A 161 -6.44 5.97 -13.83
CA ILE A 161 -5.51 6.83 -13.11
C ILE A 161 -6.09 7.24 -11.75
N MET A 162 -7.39 7.47 -11.68
CA MET A 162 -8.09 7.79 -10.43
C MET A 162 -8.39 6.50 -9.65
N GLY A 163 -8.28 6.55 -8.33
CA GLY A 163 -8.59 5.41 -7.47
C GLY A 163 -7.73 5.34 -6.21
N SER A 164 -7.93 4.28 -5.44
CA SER A 164 -7.10 3.96 -4.28
C SER A 164 -5.94 3.06 -4.68
N SER A 165 -4.75 3.33 -4.14
CA SER A 165 -3.58 2.47 -4.32
C SER A 165 -3.78 1.08 -3.69
N ASP A 166 -3.23 0.07 -4.34
CA ASP A 166 -3.26 -1.34 -3.92
C ASP A 166 -1.87 -1.84 -3.47
N LEU A 167 -0.78 -1.28 -4.02
CA LEU A 167 0.57 -1.70 -3.64
C LEU A 167 0.98 -1.20 -2.25
N ILE A 168 1.89 -1.95 -1.65
CA ILE A 168 2.49 -1.63 -0.35
C ILE A 168 3.91 -1.08 -0.52
N VAL A 169 4.31 -0.19 0.39
CA VAL A 169 5.62 0.51 0.37
C VAL A 169 6.78 -0.48 0.27
N LYS A 170 6.73 -1.58 1.04
CA LYS A 170 7.79 -2.59 1.05
C LYS A 170 8.01 -3.19 -0.33
N ASN A 171 6.96 -3.69 -1.00
CA ASN A 171 7.09 -4.29 -2.33
C ASN A 171 7.56 -3.28 -3.38
N MET A 172 7.10 -2.03 -3.28
CA MET A 172 7.53 -0.94 -4.17
C MET A 172 9.04 -0.68 -4.04
N GLY A 173 9.54 -0.57 -2.80
CA GLY A 173 10.97 -0.37 -2.54
C GLY A 173 11.82 -1.59 -2.88
N ASP A 174 11.40 -2.79 -2.45
CA ASP A 174 12.10 -4.06 -2.72
C ASP A 174 12.29 -4.29 -4.22
N TYR A 175 11.25 -4.01 -5.03
CA TYR A 175 11.33 -4.15 -6.48
C TYR A 175 12.40 -3.26 -7.09
N VAL A 176 12.52 -2.01 -6.63
CA VAL A 176 13.56 -1.09 -7.09
C VAL A 176 14.93 -1.57 -6.66
N LEU A 177 15.11 -1.95 -5.40
CA LEU A 177 16.41 -2.36 -4.85
C LEU A 177 16.93 -3.66 -5.45
N ARG A 178 16.06 -4.56 -5.92
CA ARG A 178 16.45 -5.74 -6.69
C ARG A 178 17.14 -5.38 -8.02
N GLN A 179 16.81 -4.22 -8.61
CA GLN A 179 17.32 -3.79 -9.93
C GLN A 179 18.35 -2.64 -9.86
N ASN A 180 18.30 -1.86 -8.78
CA ASN A 180 19.21 -0.77 -8.51
C ASN A 180 19.50 -0.68 -7.00
N LYS A 181 20.67 -1.14 -6.58
CA LYS A 181 21.09 -1.12 -5.17
C LYS A 181 21.34 0.31 -4.64
N ASN A 182 21.58 1.28 -5.53
CA ASN A 182 21.94 2.65 -5.18
C ASN A 182 21.10 3.67 -5.99
N PRO A 183 19.78 3.78 -5.74
CA PRO A 183 18.93 4.76 -6.42
C PRO A 183 19.35 6.19 -6.08
N LYS A 184 19.44 7.06 -7.10
CA LYS A 184 19.87 8.46 -6.95
C LYS A 184 18.69 9.34 -6.54
N ILE A 185 18.31 9.27 -5.27
CA ILE A 185 17.17 9.99 -4.71
C ILE A 185 17.58 10.67 -3.40
N SER A 186 16.93 11.80 -3.09
CA SER A 186 17.24 12.64 -1.92
C SER A 186 16.70 12.07 -0.59
N VAL A 187 15.88 11.03 -0.65
CA VAL A 187 15.37 10.24 0.48
C VAL A 187 15.51 8.75 0.14
N ASP A 188 15.39 7.85 1.12
CA ASP A 188 15.37 6.42 0.81
C ASP A 188 14.13 6.02 -0.02
N ILE A 189 14.23 4.88 -0.70
CA ILE A 189 13.20 4.44 -1.66
C ILE A 189 11.85 4.13 -1.00
N TYR A 190 11.85 3.68 0.25
CA TYR A 190 10.62 3.38 0.98
C TYR A 190 9.92 4.67 1.40
N SER A 191 10.69 5.66 1.86
CA SER A 191 10.17 7.01 2.10
C SER A 191 9.58 7.62 0.83
N LEU A 192 10.24 7.48 -0.32
CA LEU A 192 9.70 7.97 -1.59
C LEU A 192 8.40 7.25 -1.97
N ALA A 193 8.37 5.92 -1.91
CA ALA A 193 7.17 5.13 -2.19
C ALA A 193 6.01 5.53 -1.26
N LYS A 194 6.26 5.78 0.02
CA LYS A 194 5.27 6.28 0.97
C LYS A 194 4.72 7.65 0.56
N ILE A 195 5.58 8.58 0.16
CA ILE A 195 5.17 9.91 -0.33
C ILE A 195 4.21 9.77 -1.52
N PHE A 196 4.48 8.86 -2.47
CA PHE A 196 3.57 8.57 -3.59
C PHE A 196 2.19 8.12 -3.14
N LEU A 197 2.11 7.21 -2.16
CA LEU A 197 0.83 6.74 -1.64
C LEU A 197 0.06 7.86 -0.93
N GLU A 198 0.75 8.72 -0.18
CA GLU A 198 0.14 9.85 0.54
C GLU A 198 -0.37 10.95 -0.40
N GLU A 199 0.45 11.41 -1.35
CA GLU A 199 0.03 12.45 -2.31
C GLU A 199 -1.05 11.90 -3.25
N GLY A 200 -0.93 10.65 -3.70
CA GLY A 200 -1.94 9.97 -4.51
C GLY A 200 -3.29 9.90 -3.79
N GLN A 201 -3.32 9.43 -2.54
CA GLN A 201 -4.55 9.38 -1.75
C GLN A 201 -5.15 10.78 -1.54
N ALA A 202 -4.33 11.79 -1.27
CA ALA A 202 -4.81 13.16 -1.08
C ALA A 202 -5.55 13.71 -2.31
N GLU A 203 -5.15 13.31 -3.52
CA GLU A 203 -5.76 13.76 -4.77
C GLU A 203 -6.76 12.76 -5.39
N GLY A 204 -6.84 11.55 -4.83
CA GLY A 204 -7.66 10.44 -5.35
C GLY A 204 -7.04 9.73 -6.56
N VAL A 205 -5.72 9.80 -6.71
CA VAL A 205 -4.92 9.20 -7.80
C VAL A 205 -4.24 7.93 -7.31
N ARG A 206 -4.09 6.95 -8.20
CA ARG A 206 -3.30 5.73 -8.01
C ARG A 206 -1.80 6.04 -7.87
N GLY A 207 -1.41 6.47 -6.67
CA GLY A 207 -0.02 6.83 -6.34
C GLY A 207 0.96 5.66 -6.45
N ASP A 208 0.48 4.44 -6.23
CA ASP A 208 1.25 3.22 -6.47
C ASP A 208 1.66 3.03 -7.94
N ILE A 209 0.75 3.29 -8.88
CA ILE A 209 1.04 3.20 -10.31
C ILE A 209 1.84 4.42 -10.78
N ALA A 210 1.64 5.60 -10.18
CA ALA A 210 2.50 6.77 -10.41
C ALA A 210 3.96 6.51 -10.00
N PHE A 211 4.20 5.75 -8.93
CA PHE A 211 5.55 5.28 -8.62
C PHE A 211 6.11 4.33 -9.70
N CYS A 212 5.29 3.44 -10.26
CA CYS A 212 5.68 2.59 -11.39
C CYS A 212 6.05 3.41 -12.64
N GLN A 213 5.30 4.48 -12.91
CA GLN A 213 5.66 5.46 -13.94
C GLN A 213 7.05 6.05 -13.66
N SER A 214 7.32 6.47 -12.43
CA SER A 214 8.63 7.02 -12.05
C SER A 214 9.78 6.04 -12.21
N ILE A 215 9.56 4.75 -11.95
CA ILE A 215 10.54 3.69 -12.26
C ILE A 215 10.89 3.71 -13.74
N LYS A 216 9.88 3.80 -14.63
CA LYS A 216 10.09 3.84 -16.08
C LYS A 216 10.83 5.11 -16.51
N GLU A 217 10.35 6.27 -16.08
CA GLU A 217 10.87 7.59 -16.46
C GLU A 217 12.33 7.78 -16.06
N THR A 218 12.71 7.28 -14.89
CA THR A 218 14.05 7.47 -14.32
C THR A 218 14.98 6.28 -14.55
N GLY A 219 14.50 5.22 -15.19
CA GLY A 219 15.25 3.96 -15.35
C GLY A 219 15.65 3.35 -14.00
N PHE A 220 14.67 3.11 -13.12
CA PHE A 220 14.89 2.65 -11.73
C PHE A 220 15.69 3.66 -10.90
N PHE A 221 15.44 4.95 -11.05
CA PHE A 221 16.13 6.03 -10.35
C PHE A 221 17.66 6.02 -10.60
N LYS A 222 18.10 5.49 -11.75
CA LYS A 222 19.49 5.58 -12.24
C LYS A 222 19.74 6.90 -12.96
N TYR A 223 18.68 7.44 -13.58
CA TYR A 223 18.69 8.57 -14.51
C TYR A 223 19.61 8.29 -15.71
N GLY A 224 19.80 9.27 -16.59
CA GLY A 224 20.51 9.10 -17.86
C GLY A 224 19.81 9.75 -19.06
N GLY A 225 18.60 10.26 -18.84
CA GLY A 225 17.90 11.14 -19.77
C GLY A 225 18.11 12.62 -19.45
N GLN A 226 17.12 13.44 -19.79
CA GLN A 226 17.17 14.90 -19.66
C GLN A 226 16.94 15.43 -18.24
N VAL A 227 16.50 14.57 -17.33
CA VAL A 227 16.28 14.93 -15.92
C VAL A 227 17.44 14.44 -15.06
N LEU A 228 17.90 15.32 -14.16
CA LEU A 228 18.92 15.07 -13.15
C LEU A 228 18.30 14.61 -11.81
N PRO A 229 19.00 13.78 -11.01
CA PRO A 229 18.55 13.36 -9.69
C PRO A 229 18.11 14.50 -8.76
N GLU A 230 18.84 15.61 -8.80
CA GLU A 230 18.66 16.77 -7.90
C GLU A 230 17.38 17.55 -8.19
N GLN A 231 16.76 17.34 -9.36
CA GLN A 231 15.52 18.02 -9.75
C GLN A 231 14.31 17.55 -8.92
N ASN A 232 14.40 16.39 -8.27
CA ASN A 232 13.26 15.68 -7.69
C ASN A 232 12.09 15.51 -8.71
N ASN A 233 12.40 15.47 -10.00
CA ASN A 233 11.40 15.38 -11.07
C ASN A 233 11.27 13.94 -11.55
N TYR A 234 10.45 13.16 -10.84
CA TYR A 234 10.35 11.72 -11.07
C TYR A 234 9.57 11.33 -12.33
N ALA A 235 8.97 12.30 -13.01
CA ALA A 235 8.00 12.06 -14.09
C ALA A 235 8.35 12.76 -15.41
N GLY A 236 9.55 13.34 -15.52
CA GLY A 236 9.97 14.03 -16.74
C GLY A 236 9.21 15.33 -17.02
N ILE A 237 8.61 15.97 -16.01
CA ILE A 237 7.76 17.17 -16.21
C ILE A 237 8.58 18.27 -16.86
N GLY A 238 8.19 18.68 -18.07
CA GLY A 238 8.86 19.74 -18.82
C GLY A 238 10.22 19.35 -19.43
N ALA A 239 10.63 18.08 -19.35
CA ALA A 239 11.77 17.58 -20.10
C ALA A 239 11.34 17.23 -21.52
N LEU A 240 11.66 18.10 -22.48
CA LEU A 240 11.28 17.94 -23.89
C LEU A 240 12.46 17.43 -24.70
N ASN A 241 12.24 16.47 -25.59
CA ASN A 241 13.27 15.93 -26.47
C ASN A 241 14.08 17.04 -27.15
N ASN A 242 15.40 16.90 -27.17
CA ASN A 242 16.40 17.85 -27.71
C ASN A 242 16.69 19.11 -26.87
N GLU A 243 16.03 19.30 -25.73
CA GLU A 243 16.46 20.31 -24.76
C GLU A 243 17.71 19.86 -23.97
N PRO A 244 18.56 20.81 -23.53
CA PRO A 244 19.67 20.51 -22.63
C PRO A 244 19.23 19.78 -21.36
N ILE A 245 20.09 18.89 -20.88
CA ILE A 245 19.91 18.20 -19.60
C ILE A 245 19.68 19.24 -18.48
N GLY A 246 18.70 18.99 -17.61
CA GLY A 246 18.37 19.88 -16.49
C GLY A 246 17.33 20.96 -16.80
N LYS A 247 16.82 21.05 -18.03
CA LYS A 247 15.80 22.05 -18.42
C LYS A 247 14.37 21.74 -17.98
N GLY A 248 14.10 20.50 -17.57
CA GLY A 248 12.82 20.13 -16.98
C GLY A 248 12.53 20.86 -15.66
N ALA A 249 11.34 20.66 -15.11
CA ALA A 249 10.93 21.26 -13.84
C ALA A 249 11.87 20.85 -12.69
N TRP A 250 12.05 21.75 -11.72
CA TRP A 250 12.81 21.55 -10.49
C TRP A 250 11.89 21.70 -9.29
N PHE A 251 11.96 20.74 -8.36
CA PHE A 251 11.14 20.74 -7.16
C PHE A 251 12.02 20.75 -5.91
N LYS A 252 11.65 21.57 -4.93
CA LYS A 252 12.47 21.82 -3.73
C LYS A 252 12.60 20.59 -2.82
N SER A 253 11.70 19.63 -2.97
CA SER A 253 11.69 18.40 -2.17
C SER A 253 11.14 17.21 -2.95
N PRO A 254 11.47 15.98 -2.55
CA PRO A 254 10.84 14.78 -3.08
C PRO A 254 9.31 14.86 -3.04
N ARG A 255 8.73 15.36 -1.94
CA ARG A 255 7.28 15.48 -1.80
C ARG A 255 6.66 16.43 -2.82
N GLU A 256 7.31 17.56 -3.10
CA GLU A 256 6.82 18.52 -4.09
C GLU A 256 6.88 17.94 -5.50
N GLY A 257 7.95 17.22 -5.85
CA GLY A 257 8.06 16.54 -7.14
C GLY A 257 7.05 15.43 -7.35
N VAL A 258 6.83 14.60 -6.33
CA VAL A 258 5.75 13.60 -6.34
C VAL A 258 4.38 14.28 -6.47
N ARG A 259 4.13 15.35 -5.72
CA ARG A 259 2.87 16.10 -5.80
C ARG A 259 2.64 16.64 -7.20
N ALA A 260 3.65 17.22 -7.84
CA ALA A 260 3.53 17.72 -9.20
C ALA A 260 3.12 16.62 -10.19
N GLN A 261 3.75 15.44 -10.10
CA GLN A 261 3.37 14.29 -10.92
C GLN A 261 1.91 13.85 -10.68
N ILE A 262 1.50 13.73 -9.41
CA ILE A 262 0.14 13.35 -9.05
C ILE A 262 -0.88 14.38 -9.55
N GLN A 263 -0.56 15.67 -9.46
CA GLN A 263 -1.40 16.74 -9.99
C GLN A 263 -1.52 16.64 -11.51
N HIS A 264 -0.41 16.43 -12.22
CA HIS A 264 -0.43 16.28 -13.67
C HIS A 264 -1.31 15.10 -14.12
N LEU A 265 -1.16 13.95 -13.46
CA LEU A 265 -2.00 12.77 -13.67
C LEU A 265 -3.49 13.05 -13.39
N LYS A 266 -3.80 13.75 -12.30
CA LYS A 266 -5.19 14.15 -11.99
C LYS A 266 -5.76 15.08 -13.05
N GLY A 267 -4.98 16.06 -13.52
CA GLY A 267 -5.38 16.99 -14.58
C GLY A 267 -5.72 16.24 -15.87
N TYR A 268 -4.92 15.24 -16.24
CA TYR A 268 -5.21 14.34 -17.35
C TYR A 268 -6.51 13.54 -17.17
N ALA A 269 -6.74 12.99 -15.97
CA ALA A 269 -7.80 12.04 -15.72
C ALA A 269 -9.16 12.65 -15.36
N THR A 270 -9.22 13.89 -14.86
CA THR A 270 -10.47 14.53 -14.45
C THR A 270 -10.41 16.06 -14.48
N ILE A 271 -11.58 16.69 -14.54
CA ILE A 271 -11.75 18.15 -14.40
C ILE A 271 -11.95 18.62 -12.94
N LYS A 272 -11.97 17.68 -11.98
CA LYS A 272 -12.09 18.02 -10.55
C LYS A 272 -10.92 18.87 -10.09
N ASN A 273 -11.20 19.84 -9.22
CA ASN A 273 -10.18 20.70 -8.63
C ASN A 273 -9.14 19.88 -7.85
N LEU A 274 -7.90 20.40 -7.80
CA LEU A 274 -6.86 19.89 -6.92
C LEU A 274 -7.29 20.08 -5.45
N ASN A 275 -6.94 19.13 -4.61
CA ASN A 275 -7.23 19.17 -3.18
C ASN A 275 -6.10 19.88 -2.41
N ARG A 276 -4.94 20.08 -3.04
CA ARG A 276 -3.78 20.80 -2.52
C ARG A 276 -3.35 21.92 -3.46
N GLU A 277 -2.50 22.80 -2.94
CA GLU A 277 -1.86 23.85 -3.73
C GLU A 277 -1.15 23.27 -4.96
N CYS A 278 -1.38 23.89 -6.12
CA CYS A 278 -0.79 23.48 -7.38
C CYS A 278 0.72 23.79 -7.40
N VAL A 279 1.53 22.76 -7.56
CA VAL A 279 2.99 22.86 -7.69
C VAL A 279 3.49 22.37 -9.04
N ASP A 280 2.64 21.69 -9.83
CA ASP A 280 2.94 21.34 -11.21
C ASP A 280 2.94 22.60 -12.11
N PRO A 281 4.11 23.04 -12.64
CA PRO A 281 4.21 24.24 -13.46
C PRO A 281 3.50 24.08 -14.82
N ARG A 282 3.15 22.86 -15.23
CA ARG A 282 2.48 22.56 -16.49
C ARG A 282 1.00 22.26 -16.32
N TYR A 283 0.45 22.34 -15.11
CA TYR A 283 -0.93 21.96 -14.84
C TYR A 283 -1.93 22.76 -15.68
N ASN A 284 -1.72 24.09 -15.79
CA ASN A 284 -2.59 24.97 -16.58
C ASN A 284 -2.47 24.71 -18.10
N ILE A 285 -1.34 24.19 -18.57
CA ILE A 285 -1.16 23.84 -19.99
C ILE A 285 -2.16 22.77 -20.39
N LEU A 286 -2.44 21.79 -19.52
CA LEU A 286 -3.42 20.73 -19.77
C LEU A 286 -4.81 21.28 -20.07
N ARG A 287 -5.19 22.41 -19.46
CA ARG A 287 -6.47 23.08 -19.73
C ARG A 287 -6.41 23.85 -21.03
N ASN A 288 -5.33 24.60 -21.24
CA ASN A 288 -5.15 25.45 -22.43
C ASN A 288 -5.16 24.65 -23.74
N ILE A 289 -4.59 23.43 -23.73
CA ILE A 289 -4.57 22.55 -24.92
C ILE A 289 -5.75 21.56 -24.96
N GLY A 290 -6.71 21.66 -24.04
CA GLY A 290 -7.94 20.87 -24.07
C GLY A 290 -7.80 19.40 -23.70
N VAL A 291 -6.71 18.97 -23.06
CA VAL A 291 -6.49 17.55 -22.69
C VAL A 291 -6.95 17.22 -21.27
N SER A 292 -7.32 18.23 -20.48
CA SER A 292 -7.77 18.01 -19.10
C SER A 292 -9.02 17.13 -19.03
N GLY A 293 -8.97 16.07 -18.21
CA GLY A 293 -10.07 15.12 -18.07
C GLY A 293 -10.31 14.17 -19.25
N THR A 294 -9.43 14.17 -20.26
CA THR A 294 -9.59 13.35 -21.47
C THR A 294 -8.80 12.04 -21.45
N VAL A 295 -8.05 11.79 -20.38
CA VAL A 295 -7.10 10.67 -20.24
C VAL A 295 -7.37 9.93 -18.93
N PRO A 296 -8.51 9.24 -18.80
CA PRO A 296 -8.93 8.61 -17.54
C PRO A 296 -8.14 7.34 -17.18
N PHE A 297 -7.44 6.72 -18.15
CA PHE A 297 -6.72 5.47 -17.97
C PHE A 297 -5.23 5.60 -18.26
N TRP A 298 -4.41 4.74 -17.64
CA TRP A 298 -2.95 4.72 -17.83
C TRP A 298 -2.57 4.46 -19.29
N GLN A 299 -3.27 3.55 -19.96
CA GLN A 299 -3.05 3.26 -21.38
C GLN A 299 -3.40 4.44 -22.31
N ASP A 300 -4.21 5.41 -21.86
CA ASP A 300 -4.52 6.60 -22.64
C ASP A 300 -3.39 7.64 -22.62
N LEU A 301 -2.38 7.46 -21.77
CA LEU A 301 -1.18 8.30 -21.73
C LEU A 301 -0.28 8.07 -22.95
N ASN A 302 -0.51 6.99 -23.70
CA ASN A 302 0.20 6.68 -24.94
C ASN A 302 0.12 7.86 -25.91
N GLY A 303 1.28 8.41 -26.29
CA GLY A 303 1.37 9.55 -27.21
C GLY A 303 0.93 10.90 -26.61
N LYS A 304 0.49 10.94 -25.33
CA LYS A 304 0.09 12.17 -24.62
C LYS A 304 1.10 12.58 -23.57
N TRP A 305 1.58 11.62 -22.77
CA TRP A 305 2.64 11.87 -21.78
C TRP A 305 4.02 11.82 -22.43
N ALA A 306 4.29 10.77 -23.21
CA ALA A 306 5.53 10.58 -23.96
C ALA A 306 5.20 10.44 -25.45
N VAL A 307 6.03 11.03 -26.31
CA VAL A 307 5.89 10.97 -27.78
C VAL A 307 7.11 10.25 -28.36
N PRO A 308 6.96 9.21 -29.22
CA PRO A 308 5.70 8.70 -29.79
C PRO A 308 4.86 7.83 -28.84
N GLY A 309 5.40 7.40 -27.69
CA GLY A 309 4.65 6.81 -26.57
C GLY A 309 3.85 5.54 -26.83
N LYS A 310 4.17 4.77 -27.88
CA LYS A 310 3.50 3.48 -28.16
C LYS A 310 3.82 2.48 -27.04
N GLY A 311 2.80 1.90 -26.41
CA GLY A 311 2.97 0.94 -25.31
C GLY A 311 3.34 1.55 -23.95
N TYR A 312 3.33 2.88 -23.83
CA TYR A 312 3.83 3.57 -22.65
C TYR A 312 3.06 3.21 -21.37
N GLY A 313 1.73 3.28 -21.41
CA GLY A 313 0.86 2.93 -20.29
C GLY A 313 0.87 1.44 -19.99
N GLU A 314 0.97 0.60 -21.01
CA GLU A 314 1.10 -0.85 -20.88
C GLU A 314 2.37 -1.24 -20.11
N ASP A 315 3.51 -0.61 -20.42
CA ASP A 315 4.77 -0.82 -19.70
C ASP A 315 4.67 -0.44 -18.21
N ILE A 316 3.95 0.66 -17.91
CA ILE A 316 3.71 1.09 -16.52
C ILE A 316 2.86 0.05 -15.78
N ILE A 317 1.79 -0.43 -16.42
CA ILE A 317 0.93 -1.46 -15.84
C ILE A 317 1.68 -2.79 -15.69
N TYR A 318 2.61 -3.10 -16.59
CA TYR A 318 3.48 -4.26 -16.46
C TYR A 318 4.37 -4.17 -15.20
N ILE A 319 5.00 -3.02 -14.96
CA ILE A 319 5.78 -2.77 -13.74
C ILE A 319 4.88 -2.93 -12.50
N TYR A 320 3.69 -2.33 -12.50
CA TYR A 320 2.73 -2.47 -11.41
C TYR A 320 2.40 -3.94 -11.11
N ASN A 321 2.11 -4.74 -12.14
CA ASN A 321 1.81 -6.16 -11.97
C ASN A 321 3.00 -6.95 -11.41
N LYS A 322 4.23 -6.64 -11.84
CA LYS A 322 5.44 -7.26 -11.27
C LYS A 322 5.61 -6.96 -9.78
N ILE A 323 5.33 -5.73 -9.34
CA ILE A 323 5.38 -5.36 -7.92
C ILE A 323 4.24 -6.03 -7.14
N LYS A 324 3.04 -6.08 -7.73
CA LYS A 324 1.86 -6.69 -7.10
C LYS A 324 2.05 -8.16 -6.78
N HIS A 325 2.76 -8.88 -7.66
CA HIS A 325 3.07 -10.30 -7.51
C HIS A 325 4.46 -10.56 -6.91
N LEU A 326 5.13 -9.52 -6.41
CA LEU A 326 6.41 -9.65 -5.73
C LEU A 326 6.22 -10.44 -4.43
N ARG A 327 6.88 -11.59 -4.36
CA ARG A 327 6.96 -12.45 -3.17
C ARG A 327 8.25 -12.22 -2.40
#